data_AF-A0A822H875-F1
#
_entry.id   AF-A0A822H875-F1
#
_cell.length_a   1.000
_cell.length_b   1.000
_cell.length_c   1.000
_cell.angle_alpha   90.00
_cell.angle_beta   90.00
_cell.angle_gamma   90.00
#
_symmetry.space_group_name_H-M   'P 1'
#
loop_
_entity.id
_entity.type
_entity.pdbx_description
1 polymer ?
#
loop_
_entity_poly.entity_id
_entity_poly.type
_entity_poly.pdbx_seq_one_letter_code
_entity_poly.pdbx_strand_id
1 'polypeptide(L)' 'MNETQISQDSVSFEETISINGDIQFDNVNFAYPARSDVLVLRNLTLTTRAGETTALVGSSGS' A
#
# COMPACT_ATOMS: atom_id res chain seq x y z
N MET A 1 -3.86 50.17 -30.98
CA MET A 1 -2.66 49.87 -30.17
C MET A 1 -3.03 48.66 -29.33
N ASN A 2 -2.19 47.64 -29.36
CA ASN A 2 -2.52 46.23 -29.18
C ASN A 2 -3.27 45.88 -27.89
N GLU A 3 -4.33 45.08 -28.01
CA GLU A 3 -4.90 44.33 -26.90
C GLU A 3 -3.99 43.12 -26.63
N THR A 4 -3.47 43.04 -25.40
CA THR A 4 -2.61 41.95 -24.95
C THR A 4 -3.44 40.66 -24.87
N GLN A 5 -3.24 39.75 -25.82
CA GLN A 5 -3.78 38.38 -25.71
C GLN A 5 -3.02 37.66 -24.60
N ILE A 6 -3.69 37.45 -23.47
CA ILE A 6 -3.21 36.59 -22.39
C ILE A 6 -3.26 35.16 -22.93
N SER A 7 -2.08 34.56 -23.11
CA SER A 7 -1.97 33.13 -23.41
C SER A 7 -2.60 32.35 -22.26
N GLN A 8 -3.58 31.53 -22.60
CA GLN A 8 -4.28 30.68 -21.66
C GLN A 8 -3.33 29.55 -21.25
N ASP A 9 -2.48 29.82 -20.26
CA ASP A 9 -1.68 28.80 -19.60
C ASP A 9 -2.62 27.88 -18.83
N SER A 10 -3.23 26.95 -19.57
CA SER A 10 -4.06 25.88 -19.04
C SER A 10 -3.15 24.84 -18.43
N VAL A 11 -2.68 25.08 -17.21
CA VAL A 11 -2.04 24.02 -16.42
C VAL A 11 -3.15 23.14 -15.87
N SER A 12 -3.43 22.04 -16.54
CA SER A 12 -4.26 20.96 -16.00
C SER A 12 -3.62 19.61 -16.27
N PHE A 13 -2.72 19.21 -15.39
CA PHE A 13 -2.32 17.81 -15.24
C PHE A 13 -2.21 17.51 -13.75
N GLU A 14 -3.33 17.15 -13.13
CA GLU A 14 -3.26 16.22 -12.01
C GLU A 14 -3.28 14.82 -12.61
N GLU A 15 -2.09 14.30 -12.93
CA GLU A 15 -1.94 12.90 -13.29
C GLU A 15 -2.23 12.08 -12.04
N THR A 16 -3.45 11.55 -11.95
CA THR A 16 -3.86 10.71 -10.83
C THR A 16 -3.33 9.30 -11.05
N ILE A 17 -2.43 8.86 -10.18
CA ILE A 17 -1.94 7.48 -10.18
C ILE A 17 -3.09 6.57 -9.75
N SER A 18 -3.56 5.69 -10.64
CA SER A 18 -4.53 4.66 -10.31
C SER A 18 -3.83 3.48 -9.63
N ILE A 19 -4.27 3.14 -8.42
CA ILE A 19 -3.77 2.00 -7.65
C ILE A 19 -4.87 0.94 -7.63
N ASN A 20 -4.53 -0.31 -7.99
CA ASN A 20 -5.48 -1.42 -8.00
C ASN A 20 -5.97 -1.77 -6.57
N GLY A 21 -5.08 -1.84 -5.59
CA GLY A 21 -5.41 -2.11 -4.18
C GLY A 21 -5.23 -3.55 -3.71
N ASP A 22 -4.81 -4.47 -4.59
CA ASP A 22 -4.39 -5.81 -4.20
C ASP A 22 -3.13 -5.77 -3.29
N ILE A 23 -3.14 -6.59 -2.24
CA ILE A 23 -2.06 -6.69 -1.24
C ILE A 23 -1.57 -8.15 -1.20
N GLN A 24 -0.25 -8.34 -1.26
CA GLN A 24 0.38 -9.65 -1.12
C GLN A 24 1.52 -9.61 -0.10
N PHE A 25 1.51 -10.56 0.82
CA PHE A 25 2.64 -10.96 1.65
C PHE A 25 3.21 -12.24 1.06
N ASP A 26 4.52 -12.28 0.84
CA ASP A 26 5.21 -13.45 0.29
C ASP A 26 6.38 -13.87 1.19
N ASN A 27 6.31 -15.10 1.69
CA ASN A 27 7.30 -15.72 2.58
C ASN A 27 7.79 -14.83 3.74
N VAL A 28 6.89 -14.06 4.36
CA VAL A 28 7.26 -13.06 5.37
C VAL A 28 7.68 -13.70 6.68
N ASN A 29 8.87 -13.35 7.16
CA ASN A 29 9.36 -13.63 8.50
C ASN A 29 9.46 -12.32 9.28
N PHE A 30 8.92 -12.27 10.49
CA PHE A 30 8.90 -11.06 11.30
C PHE A 30 9.23 -11.34 12.76
N ALA A 31 10.12 -10.55 13.32
CA ALA A 31 10.41 -10.46 14.75
C ALA A 31 10.36 -9.00 15.19
N TYR A 32 9.90 -8.75 16.41
CA TYR A 32 10.00 -7.42 17.00
C TYR A 32 11.48 -7.08 17.29
N PRO A 33 11.96 -5.85 17.04
CA PRO A 33 13.36 -5.49 17.30
C PRO A 33 13.82 -5.72 18.75
N ALA A 34 12.92 -5.55 19.72
CA ALA A 34 13.20 -5.78 21.13
C ALA A 34 13.44 -7.25 21.51
N ARG A 35 13.02 -8.19 20.64
CA ARG A 35 13.24 -9.64 20.75
C ARG A 35 13.51 -10.22 19.36
N SER A 36 14.58 -9.75 18.73
CA SER A 36 14.95 -10.10 17.35
C SER A 36 15.27 -11.58 17.15
N ASP A 37 15.52 -12.31 18.24
CA ASP A 37 15.75 -13.75 18.30
C ASP A 37 14.46 -14.58 18.19
N VAL A 38 13.28 -13.96 18.39
CA VAL A 38 11.98 -14.66 18.38
C VAL A 38 11.14 -14.22 17.19
N LEU A 39 11.00 -15.11 16.20
CA LEU A 39 10.06 -14.92 15.08
C LEU A 39 8.61 -15.08 15.56
N VAL A 40 7.81 -14.03 15.32
CA VAL A 40 6.36 -13.97 15.50
C VAL A 40 5.68 -14.49 14.23
N LEU A 41 5.97 -13.91 13.06
CA LEU A 41 5.53 -14.49 11.78
C LEU A 41 6.63 -15.37 11.21
N ARG A 42 6.24 -16.57 10.77
CA ARG A 42 7.14 -17.54 10.14
C ARG A 42 6.58 -17.90 8.77
N ASN A 43 7.27 -17.47 7.72
CA ASN A 43 6.94 -17.78 6.33
C ASN A 43 5.46 -17.48 5.96
N LEU A 44 4.92 -16.35 6.41
CA LEU A 44 3.54 -15.97 6.11
C LEU A 44 3.40 -15.60 4.62
N THR A 45 2.49 -16.29 3.93
CA THR A 45 2.08 -15.96 2.56
C THR A 45 0.57 -15.71 2.55
N LEU A 46 0.15 -14.52 2.12
CA LEU A 46 -1.24 -14.07 2.17
C LEU A 46 -1.52 -13.12 1.01
N THR A 47 -2.67 -13.27 0.36
CA THR A 47 -3.16 -12.33 -0.65
C THR A 47 -4.53 -11.82 -0.24
N THR A 48 -4.71 -10.49 -0.29
CA THR A 48 -5.99 -9.81 -0.09
C THR A 48 -6.29 -9.00 -1.35
N ARG A 49 -7.45 -9.23 -1.96
CA ARG A 49 -7.84 -8.51 -3.17
C ARG A 49 -8.44 -7.14 -2.85
N ALA A 50 -8.35 -6.22 -3.79
CA ALA A 50 -9.00 -4.93 -3.70
C ALA A 50 -10.52 -5.08 -3.42
N GLY A 51 -11.00 -4.37 -2.40
CA GLY A 51 -12.41 -4.42 -1.98
C GLY A 51 -12.79 -5.63 -1.11
N GLU A 52 -11.84 -6.52 -0.79
CA GLU A 52 -12.06 -7.65 0.10
C GLU A 52 -11.66 -7.33 1.55
N THR A 53 -12.43 -7.86 2.50
CA THR A 53 -12.06 -7.85 3.92
C THR A 53 -11.52 -9.22 4.31
N THR A 54 -10.22 -9.29 4.60
CA THR A 54 -9.58 -10.50 5.13
C THR A 54 -9.43 -10.38 6.65
N ALA A 55 -9.86 -11.41 7.40
CA ALA A 55 -9.68 -11.47 8.84
C ALA A 55 -8.59 -12.48 9.22
N LEU A 56 -7.62 -12.04 10.02
CA LEU A 56 -6.61 -12.90 10.62
C LEU A 56 -7.04 -13.31 12.02
N VAL A 57 -7.04 -14.61 12.29
CA VAL A 57 -7.43 -15.17 13.58
C VAL A 57 -6.34 -16.12 14.08
N GLY A 58 -6.14 -16.15 15.39
CA GLY A 58 -5.12 -16.97 16.04
C GLY A 58 -5.32 -17.02 17.55
N SER A 59 -4.59 -17.92 18.21
CA SER A 59 -4.49 -17.95 19.67
C SER A 59 -3.71 -16.73 20.18
N SER A 60 -3.96 -16.31 21.42
CA SER A 60 -3.16 -15.24 22.03
C SER A 60 -1.65 -15.55 21.96
N GLY A 61 -0.88 -14.64 21.35
CA GLY A 61 0.59 -14.77 21.22
C GLY A 61 1.09 -15.59 20.03
N SER A 62 0.24 -16.00 19.08
CA SER A 62 0.64 -16.57 17.79
C SER A 62 1.16 -15.51 16.82
#